data_AF-A0A3M7TNV2-F1
#
_entry.id   AF-A0A3M7TNV2-F1
#
_cell.length_a   1.000
_cell.length_b   1.000
_cell.length_c   1.000
_cell.angle_alpha   90.00
_cell.angle_beta   90.00
_cell.angle_gamma   90.00
#
_symmetry.space_group_name_H-M   'P 1'
#
loop_
_entity.id
_entity.type
_entity.pdbx_description
1 polymer ?
#
loop_
_entity_poly.entity_id
_entity_poly.type
_entity_poly.pdbx_seq_one_letter_code
_entity_poly.pdbx_strand_id
1 'polypeptide(L)'
;MKNLPPSYLGKKVFIDGPDAKFYVVRYEEHVGKKKTHCLLFDQDTPVIFAVLSDEGAFLDSFYLSKKSNQASTNAVETYEEIVQRKKQYRVTQDDLRDALKPKSEAKMKNENIMKHLVDEHLEDIKNQWPSRLLTLQKTDGKSEESLINEALSEAIRQANANKSFDFLVSHRYDHFVPQLGFVMEKYPNLLPQVTDYYLEYNETKIVKQLLINTCESVSLDDTPLIESVLSLARKIDHIHYSSVLKLVLSILFKRVKQDRKSSPKAWLNDTVHDKAIRHSIVAALKSKKTG
;
A
#
# COMPACT_ATOMS: atom_id res chain seq x y z
N MET A 1 -3.44 -4.61 21.70
CA MET A 1 -2.59 -4.25 20.54
C MET A 1 -3.35 -3.25 19.70
N LYS A 2 -2.68 -2.23 19.14
CA LYS A 2 -3.34 -1.30 18.20
C LYS A 2 -3.50 -2.03 16.86
N ASN A 3 -4.69 -2.00 16.29
CA ASN A 3 -4.95 -2.52 14.94
C ASN A 3 -4.78 -1.37 13.94
N LEU A 4 -4.27 -1.67 12.75
CA LEU A 4 -4.22 -0.69 11.68
C LEU A 4 -5.65 -0.17 11.36
N PRO A 5 -5.84 1.14 11.11
CA PRO A 5 -7.14 1.73 10.79
C PRO A 5 -7.82 1.00 9.62
N PRO A 6 -9.13 0.71 9.67
CA PRO A 6 -9.78 -0.05 8.60
C PRO A 6 -10.01 0.79 7.34
N SER A 7 -10.07 0.10 6.20
CA SER A 7 -10.70 0.57 4.97
C SER A 7 -11.95 -0.29 4.74
N TYR A 8 -13.07 0.38 4.48
CA TYR A 8 -14.36 -0.25 4.21
C TYR A 8 -14.62 -0.41 2.72
N LEU A 9 -13.82 0.22 1.86
CA LEU A 9 -13.93 0.09 0.41
C LEU A 9 -13.95 -1.39 -0.02
N GLY A 10 -14.94 -1.78 -0.81
CA GLY A 10 -15.18 -3.15 -1.28
C GLY A 10 -15.89 -4.07 -0.27
N LYS A 11 -16.18 -3.61 0.96
CA LYS A 11 -16.91 -4.42 1.94
C LYS A 11 -18.38 -4.55 1.57
N LYS A 12 -18.89 -5.78 1.73
CA LYS A 12 -20.31 -6.11 1.60
C LYS A 12 -21.01 -5.88 2.94
N VAL A 13 -22.11 -5.14 2.92
CA VAL A 13 -22.96 -4.83 4.07
C VAL A 13 -24.32 -5.49 3.87
N PHE A 14 -24.71 -6.33 4.82
CA PHE A 14 -25.95 -7.10 4.77
C PHE A 14 -26.98 -6.51 5.76
N ILE A 15 -28.22 -6.29 5.33
CA ILE A 15 -29.27 -5.70 6.19
C ILE A 15 -29.88 -6.73 7.14
N ASP A 16 -30.14 -7.96 6.67
CA ASP A 16 -30.90 -8.98 7.41
C ASP A 16 -30.16 -10.34 7.53
N GLY A 17 -28.83 -10.31 7.58
CA GLY A 17 -27.98 -11.51 7.67
C GLY A 17 -27.31 -11.93 6.35
N PRO A 18 -26.45 -12.95 6.37
CA PRO A 18 -25.48 -13.23 5.28
C PRO A 18 -26.12 -13.70 3.96
N ASP A 19 -27.35 -14.22 3.98
CA ASP A 19 -28.08 -14.66 2.78
C ASP A 19 -29.02 -13.57 2.21
N ALA A 20 -29.02 -12.38 2.80
CA ALA A 20 -29.87 -11.26 2.42
C ALA A 20 -29.23 -10.36 1.34
N LYS A 21 -30.03 -9.42 0.82
CA LYS A 21 -29.55 -8.35 -0.07
C LYS A 21 -28.37 -7.63 0.59
N PHE A 22 -27.27 -7.49 -0.16
CA PHE A 22 -26.09 -6.76 0.29
C PHE A 22 -25.88 -5.49 -0.52
N TYR A 23 -25.16 -4.55 0.10
CA TYR A 23 -24.67 -3.34 -0.54
C TYR A 23 -23.15 -3.33 -0.46
N VAL A 24 -22.49 -2.67 -1.41
CA VAL A 24 -21.02 -2.58 -1.43
C VAL A 24 -20.59 -1.15 -1.16
N VAL A 25 -19.64 -0.96 -0.24
CA VAL A 25 -19.00 0.34 -0.08
C VAL A 25 -18.10 0.60 -1.28
N ARG A 26 -18.42 1.59 -2.12
CA ARG A 26 -17.61 1.96 -3.29
C ARG A 26 -17.04 3.37 -3.24
N TYR A 27 -17.38 4.10 -2.19
CA TYR A 27 -16.79 5.39 -1.86
C TYR A 27 -16.61 5.43 -0.35
N GLU A 28 -15.44 5.90 0.07
CA GLU A 28 -15.15 6.20 1.47
C GLU A 28 -14.31 7.47 1.57
N GLU A 29 -14.56 8.25 2.61
CA GLU A 29 -13.80 9.46 2.93
C GLU A 29 -13.59 9.50 4.44
N HIS A 30 -12.33 9.52 4.88
CA HIS A 30 -12.00 9.63 6.29
C HIS A 30 -12.17 11.07 6.76
N VAL A 31 -13.05 11.29 7.74
CA VAL A 31 -13.35 12.60 8.31
C VAL A 31 -12.85 12.66 9.74
N GLY A 32 -11.71 13.31 9.91
CA GLY A 32 -11.00 13.34 11.19
C GLY A 32 -10.44 11.96 11.56
N LYS A 33 -10.35 11.67 12.87
CA LYS A 33 -9.67 10.45 13.36
C LYS A 33 -10.59 9.25 13.61
N LYS A 34 -11.92 9.46 13.67
CA LYS A 34 -12.87 8.46 14.21
C LYS A 34 -14.10 8.23 13.35
N LYS A 35 -14.17 8.88 12.18
CA LYS A 35 -15.36 8.82 11.33
C LYS A 35 -14.95 8.62 9.89
N THR A 36 -15.75 7.82 9.20
CA THR A 36 -15.62 7.61 7.76
C THR A 36 -16.99 7.80 7.14
N HIS A 37 -17.09 8.68 6.16
CA HIS A 37 -18.28 8.80 5.32
C HIS A 37 -18.21 7.76 4.21
N CYS A 38 -19.30 7.03 3.98
CA CYS A 38 -19.36 5.98 2.99
C CYS A 38 -20.61 6.12 2.12
N LEU A 39 -20.45 5.81 0.84
CA LEU A 39 -21.59 5.50 -0.03
C LEU A 39 -21.64 4.00 -0.29
N LEU A 40 -22.79 3.43 0.02
CA LEU A 40 -23.12 2.02 -0.18
C LEU A 40 -23.98 1.90 -1.43
N PHE A 41 -23.62 0.94 -2.27
CA PHE A 41 -24.16 0.78 -3.61
C PHE A 41 -25.01 -0.49 -3.72
N ASP A 42 -26.14 -0.36 -4.42
CA ASP A 42 -26.87 -1.47 -5.00
C ASP A 42 -26.47 -1.54 -6.48
N GLN A 43 -25.74 -2.59 -6.85
CA GLN A 43 -25.04 -2.66 -8.13
C GLN A 43 -24.18 -1.41 -8.35
N ASP A 44 -24.48 -0.60 -9.37
CA ASP A 44 -23.72 0.61 -9.73
C ASP A 44 -24.38 1.91 -9.26
N THR A 45 -25.47 1.84 -8.48
CA THR A 45 -26.20 3.02 -7.99
C THR A 45 -25.92 3.26 -6.51
N PRO A 46 -25.47 4.47 -6.09
CA PRO A 46 -25.37 4.80 -4.67
C PRO A 46 -26.78 4.89 -4.09
N VAL A 47 -27.02 4.19 -2.98
CA VAL A 47 -28.37 4.07 -2.39
C VAL A 47 -28.42 4.45 -0.92
N ILE A 48 -27.33 4.26 -0.19
CA ILE A 48 -27.24 4.55 1.25
C ILE A 48 -26.01 5.40 1.49
N PHE A 49 -26.19 6.50 2.23
CA PHE A 49 -25.10 7.20 2.88
C PHE A 49 -24.98 6.68 4.31
N ALA A 50 -23.74 6.45 4.75
CA ALA A 50 -23.45 6.01 6.10
C ALA A 50 -22.26 6.78 6.69
N VAL A 51 -22.31 6.98 7.99
CA VAL A 51 -21.18 7.43 8.80
C VAL A 51 -20.75 6.25 9.65
N LEU A 52 -19.54 5.77 9.45
CA LEU A 52 -18.96 4.66 10.22
C LEU A 52 -17.98 5.22 11.26
N SER A 53 -17.92 4.57 12.42
CA SER A 53 -16.83 4.73 13.39
C SER A 53 -15.53 4.11 12.88
N ASP A 54 -14.42 4.35 13.56
CA ASP A 54 -13.14 3.67 13.31
C ASP A 54 -13.17 2.18 13.62
N GLU A 55 -14.15 1.70 14.40
CA GLU A 55 -14.39 0.26 14.61
C GLU A 55 -15.38 -0.35 13.59
N GLY A 56 -15.96 0.46 12.70
CA GLY A 56 -16.89 0.01 11.66
C GLY A 56 -18.35 -0.09 12.09
N ALA A 57 -18.69 0.39 13.30
CA ALA A 57 -20.08 0.54 13.70
C ALA A 57 -20.74 1.72 12.96
N PHE A 58 -21.98 1.53 12.54
CA PHE A 58 -22.81 2.60 11.95
C PHE A 58 -23.19 3.63 13.01
N LEU A 59 -22.74 4.86 12.82
CA LEU A 59 -23.08 6.01 13.67
C LEU A 59 -24.32 6.73 13.15
N ASP A 60 -24.49 6.80 11.83
CA ASP A 60 -25.70 7.25 11.15
C ASP A 60 -25.77 6.53 9.80
N SER A 61 -26.98 6.26 9.32
CA SER A 61 -27.19 5.74 7.97
C SER A 61 -28.60 6.02 7.49
N PHE A 62 -28.74 6.36 6.22
CA PHE A 62 -30.05 6.55 5.61
C PHE A 62 -30.01 6.32 4.10
N TYR A 63 -31.17 5.94 3.56
CA TYR A 63 -31.36 5.87 2.11
C TYR A 63 -31.34 7.27 1.51
N LEU A 64 -30.56 7.44 0.45
CA LEU A 64 -30.44 8.70 -0.30
C LEU A 64 -31.78 9.14 -0.93
N SER A 65 -32.70 8.20 -1.16
CA SER A 65 -34.06 8.50 -1.65
C SER A 65 -34.99 9.11 -0.59
N LYS A 66 -34.66 8.99 0.70
CA LYS A 66 -35.53 9.42 1.81
C LYS A 66 -35.02 10.69 2.50
N LYS A 67 -33.70 10.88 2.53
CA LYS A 67 -33.04 11.95 3.29
C LYS A 67 -31.75 12.35 2.59
N SER A 68 -31.39 13.61 2.73
CA SER A 68 -30.06 14.13 2.41
C SER A 68 -29.59 15.06 3.54
N ASN A 69 -28.28 15.21 3.66
CA ASN A 69 -27.61 16.24 4.44
C ASN A 69 -26.38 16.74 3.66
N GLN A 70 -25.71 17.78 4.17
CA GLN A 70 -24.54 18.34 3.48
C GLN A 70 -23.46 17.29 3.20
N ALA A 71 -23.19 16.39 4.16
CA ALA A 71 -22.16 15.36 4.00
C ALA A 71 -22.52 14.35 2.91
N SER A 72 -23.78 13.90 2.84
CA SER A 72 -24.23 12.99 1.80
C SER A 72 -24.25 13.64 0.43
N THR A 73 -24.63 14.92 0.35
CA THR A 73 -24.61 15.68 -0.91
C THR A 73 -23.18 15.81 -1.42
N ASN A 74 -22.24 16.25 -0.57
CA ASN A 74 -20.83 16.37 -0.94
C ASN A 74 -20.22 15.03 -1.37
N ALA A 75 -20.55 13.93 -0.67
CA ALA A 75 -20.05 12.60 -1.01
C ALA A 75 -20.55 12.14 -2.40
N VAL A 76 -21.83 12.37 -2.70
CA VAL A 76 -22.42 12.03 -4.01
C VAL A 76 -21.79 12.88 -5.12
N GLU A 77 -21.68 14.19 -4.92
CA GLU A 77 -21.06 15.10 -5.90
C GLU A 77 -19.61 14.73 -6.17
N THR A 78 -18.82 14.48 -5.11
CA THR A 78 -17.42 14.04 -5.25
C THR A 78 -17.34 12.71 -5.99
N TYR A 79 -18.20 11.75 -5.67
CA TYR A 79 -18.25 10.47 -6.38
C TYR A 79 -18.58 10.65 -7.87
N GLU A 80 -19.55 11.51 -8.19
CA GLU A 80 -19.90 11.81 -9.58
C GLU A 80 -18.73 12.43 -10.34
N GLU A 81 -18.00 13.37 -9.74
CA GLU A 81 -16.78 13.94 -10.34
C GLU A 81 -15.74 12.87 -10.66
N ILE A 82 -15.47 11.96 -9.72
CA ILE A 82 -14.56 10.84 -9.89
C ILE A 82 -15.02 9.96 -11.06
N VAL A 83 -16.31 9.61 -11.11
CA VAL A 83 -16.87 8.80 -12.20
C VAL A 83 -16.75 9.48 -13.55
N GLN A 84 -17.01 10.79 -13.64
CA GLN A 84 -16.88 11.53 -14.91
C GLN A 84 -15.42 11.57 -15.39
N ARG A 85 -14.46 11.72 -14.48
CA ARG A 85 -13.03 11.66 -14.80
C ARG A 85 -12.65 10.27 -15.32
N LYS A 86 -13.13 9.23 -14.67
CA LYS A 86 -12.84 7.84 -15.05
C LYS A 86 -13.40 7.42 -16.41
N LYS A 87 -14.42 8.11 -16.94
CA LYS A 87 -14.92 7.88 -18.32
C LYS A 87 -13.89 8.16 -19.41
N GLN A 88 -12.82 8.90 -19.10
CA GLN A 88 -11.73 9.16 -20.04
C GLN A 88 -10.92 7.89 -20.33
N TYR A 89 -10.90 6.94 -19.39
CA TYR A 89 -10.27 5.64 -19.57
C TYR A 89 -11.21 4.72 -20.37
N ARG A 90 -10.78 4.33 -21.57
CA ARG A 90 -11.53 3.44 -22.46
C ARG A 90 -11.44 1.98 -21.98
N VAL A 91 -12.02 1.71 -20.80
CA VAL A 91 -12.04 0.39 -20.16
C VAL A 91 -13.50 -0.03 -19.96
N THR A 92 -13.89 -1.13 -20.61
CA THR A 92 -15.25 -1.66 -20.54
C THR A 92 -15.44 -2.55 -19.30
N GLN A 93 -16.69 -2.89 -18.98
CA GLN A 93 -16.99 -3.84 -17.90
C GLN A 93 -16.39 -5.23 -18.16
N ASP A 94 -16.34 -5.67 -19.42
CA ASP A 94 -15.70 -6.93 -19.78
C ASP A 94 -14.18 -6.87 -19.59
N ASP A 95 -13.56 -5.73 -19.90
CA ASP A 95 -12.13 -5.52 -19.63
C ASP A 95 -11.83 -5.57 -18.13
N LEU A 96 -12.66 -4.93 -17.31
CA LEU A 96 -12.51 -4.95 -15.85
C LEU A 96 -12.65 -6.36 -15.27
N ARG A 97 -13.62 -7.15 -15.76
CA ARG A 97 -13.79 -8.54 -15.35
C ARG A 97 -12.63 -9.42 -15.76
N ASP A 98 -12.06 -9.17 -16.93
CA ASP A 98 -10.87 -9.91 -17.39
C ASP A 98 -9.61 -9.50 -16.63
N ALA A 99 -9.50 -8.23 -16.23
CA ALA A 99 -8.40 -7.69 -15.44
C ALA A 99 -8.31 -8.22 -13.99
N LEU A 100 -9.36 -8.86 -13.48
CA LEU A 100 -9.34 -9.60 -12.21
C LEU A 100 -8.51 -10.89 -12.27
N LYS A 101 -8.10 -11.33 -13.46
CA LYS A 101 -7.33 -12.56 -13.66
C LYS A 101 -5.84 -12.27 -13.81
N PRO A 102 -4.98 -13.27 -13.55
CA PRO A 102 -3.58 -13.21 -13.94
C PRO A 102 -3.40 -13.04 -15.44
N LYS A 103 -2.27 -12.45 -15.83
CA LYS A 103 -1.90 -12.23 -17.23
C LYS A 103 -1.91 -13.49 -18.09
N SER A 104 -1.57 -14.64 -17.51
CA SER A 104 -1.60 -15.94 -18.20
C SER A 104 -3.00 -16.45 -18.53
N GLU A 105 -4.03 -15.95 -17.83
CA GLU A 105 -5.42 -16.37 -17.97
C GLU A 105 -6.33 -15.28 -18.57
N ALA A 106 -5.87 -14.02 -18.53
CA ALA A 106 -6.57 -12.89 -19.11
C ALA A 106 -6.55 -12.98 -20.65
N LYS A 107 -7.71 -12.72 -21.25
CA LYS A 107 -7.86 -12.64 -22.71
C LYS A 107 -7.22 -11.38 -23.29
N MET A 108 -7.20 -10.29 -22.52
CA MET A 108 -6.61 -8.99 -22.91
C MET A 108 -7.05 -8.51 -24.30
N LYS A 109 -8.36 -8.61 -24.60
CA LYS A 109 -8.91 -8.18 -25.91
C LYS A 109 -8.61 -6.72 -26.23
N ASN A 110 -8.55 -5.88 -25.21
CA ASN A 110 -8.05 -4.52 -25.29
C ASN A 110 -6.53 -4.54 -25.13
N GLU A 111 -5.79 -4.37 -26.23
CA GLU A 111 -4.32 -4.40 -26.26
C GLU A 111 -3.68 -3.35 -25.33
N ASN A 112 -4.40 -2.25 -25.05
CA ASN A 112 -3.93 -1.17 -24.19
C ASN A 112 -4.43 -1.28 -22.74
N ILE A 113 -5.02 -2.41 -22.35
CA ILE A 113 -5.66 -2.55 -21.03
C ILE A 113 -4.70 -2.22 -19.88
N MET A 114 -3.47 -2.73 -19.93
CA MET A 114 -2.49 -2.45 -18.87
C MET A 114 -2.16 -0.97 -18.75
N LYS A 115 -2.00 -0.27 -19.88
CA LYS A 115 -1.77 1.17 -19.87
C LYS A 115 -2.95 1.91 -19.22
N HIS A 116 -4.18 1.58 -19.61
CA HIS A 116 -5.36 2.24 -19.03
C HIS A 116 -5.51 1.97 -17.53
N LEU A 117 -5.21 0.75 -17.06
CA LEU A 117 -5.25 0.41 -15.63
C LEU A 117 -4.17 1.17 -14.85
N VAL A 118 -2.95 1.29 -15.42
CA VAL A 118 -1.86 2.08 -14.82
C VAL A 118 -2.23 3.56 -14.76
N ASP A 119 -2.72 4.13 -15.87
CA ASP A 119 -3.10 5.55 -15.94
C ASP A 119 -4.21 5.89 -14.93
N GLU A 120 -5.17 4.97 -14.73
CA GLU A 120 -6.22 5.12 -13.72
C GLU A 120 -5.69 5.05 -12.29
N HIS A 121 -4.82 4.07 -11.98
CA HIS A 121 -4.16 4.01 -10.67
C HIS A 121 -3.31 5.24 -10.38
N LEU A 122 -2.62 5.78 -11.39
CA LEU A 122 -1.83 7.00 -11.25
C LEU A 122 -2.72 8.22 -10.92
N GLU A 123 -3.90 8.32 -11.54
CA GLU A 123 -4.86 9.36 -11.21
C GLU A 123 -5.42 9.20 -9.79
N ASP A 124 -5.80 7.97 -9.41
CA ASP A 124 -6.29 7.65 -8.07
C ASP A 124 -5.23 7.98 -6.99
N ILE A 125 -3.96 7.59 -7.20
CA ILE A 125 -2.84 7.95 -6.30
C ILE A 125 -2.62 9.47 -6.26
N LYS A 126 -2.65 10.14 -7.41
CA LYS A 126 -2.38 11.58 -7.48
C LYS A 126 -3.40 12.38 -6.67
N ASN A 127 -4.67 11.99 -6.75
CA ASN A 127 -5.80 12.71 -6.16
C ASN A 127 -6.29 12.10 -4.83
N GLN A 128 -5.72 10.97 -4.39
CA GLN A 128 -6.13 10.25 -3.17
C GLN A 128 -7.60 9.80 -3.22
N TRP A 129 -8.05 9.37 -4.40
CA TRP A 129 -9.45 8.96 -4.60
C TRP A 129 -9.72 7.52 -4.19
N PRO A 130 -10.96 7.21 -3.76
CA PRO A 130 -11.44 5.84 -3.68
C PRO A 130 -11.31 5.12 -5.02
N SER A 131 -10.46 4.10 -5.08
CA SER A 131 -10.18 3.41 -6.33
C SER A 131 -11.24 2.35 -6.66
N ARG A 132 -11.87 2.48 -7.84
CA ARG A 132 -12.81 1.47 -8.34
C ARG A 132 -12.09 0.16 -8.68
N LEU A 133 -10.83 0.22 -9.12
CA LEU A 133 -10.04 -0.97 -9.44
C LEU A 133 -9.75 -1.78 -8.18
N LEU A 134 -9.34 -1.10 -7.10
CA LEU A 134 -9.14 -1.73 -5.80
C LEU A 134 -10.45 -2.22 -5.18
N THR A 135 -11.54 -1.45 -5.33
CA THR A 135 -12.89 -1.88 -4.91
C THR A 135 -13.27 -3.18 -5.59
N LEU A 136 -13.09 -3.25 -6.91
CA LEU A 136 -13.40 -4.42 -7.72
C LEU A 136 -12.55 -5.63 -7.31
N GLN A 137 -11.23 -5.43 -7.18
CA GLN A 137 -10.30 -6.46 -6.73
C GLN A 137 -10.66 -7.00 -5.33
N LYS A 138 -11.01 -6.12 -4.38
CA LYS A 138 -11.45 -6.55 -3.04
C LYS A 138 -12.79 -7.30 -3.02
N THR A 139 -13.70 -6.95 -3.93
CA THR A 139 -15.07 -7.49 -3.95
C THR A 139 -15.15 -8.82 -4.69
N ASP A 140 -14.48 -8.90 -5.84
CA ASP A 140 -14.64 -9.98 -6.82
C ASP A 140 -13.31 -10.64 -7.24
N GLY A 141 -12.17 -10.08 -6.83
CA GLY A 141 -10.85 -10.63 -7.13
C GLY A 141 -10.61 -11.97 -6.46
N LYS A 142 -9.96 -12.88 -7.22
CA LYS A 142 -9.64 -14.24 -6.77
C LYS A 142 -8.15 -14.54 -6.79
N SER A 143 -7.34 -13.64 -7.35
CA SER A 143 -5.90 -13.79 -7.46
C SER A 143 -5.21 -12.49 -7.07
N GLU A 144 -4.14 -12.60 -6.28
CA GLU A 144 -3.26 -11.49 -5.96
C GLU A 144 -2.39 -11.06 -7.15
N GLU A 145 -2.28 -11.90 -8.17
CA GLU A 145 -1.52 -11.66 -9.39
C GLU A 145 -2.39 -11.11 -10.53
N SER A 146 -3.53 -10.51 -10.22
CA SER A 146 -4.43 -9.94 -11.23
C SER A 146 -3.77 -8.82 -12.02
N LEU A 147 -4.25 -8.56 -13.25
CA LEU A 147 -3.79 -7.41 -14.03
C LEU A 147 -4.00 -6.08 -13.28
N ILE A 148 -5.05 -5.97 -12.45
CA ILE A 148 -5.27 -4.80 -11.59
C ILE A 148 -4.11 -4.60 -10.62
N ASN A 149 -3.66 -5.66 -9.95
CA ASN A 149 -2.56 -5.63 -8.99
C ASN A 149 -1.19 -5.46 -9.68
N GLU A 150 -1.00 -6.06 -10.87
CA GLU A 150 0.18 -5.84 -11.71
C GLU A 150 0.26 -4.35 -12.13
N ALA A 151 -0.86 -3.77 -12.57
CA ALA A 151 -0.93 -2.36 -12.92
C ALA A 151 -0.70 -1.43 -11.72
N LEU A 152 -1.19 -1.80 -10.52
CA LEU A 152 -0.91 -1.04 -9.30
C LEU A 152 0.60 -1.05 -8.97
N SER A 153 1.26 -2.21 -9.11
CA SER A 153 2.71 -2.32 -8.90
C SER A 153 3.48 -1.34 -9.80
N GLU A 154 3.09 -1.28 -11.07
CA GLU A 154 3.72 -0.40 -12.05
C GLU A 154 3.42 1.08 -11.76
N ALA A 155 2.17 1.41 -11.43
CA ALA A 155 1.77 2.77 -11.05
C ALA A 155 2.56 3.29 -9.82
N ILE A 156 2.77 2.44 -8.79
CA ILE A 156 3.53 2.81 -7.59
C ILE A 156 4.99 3.19 -7.91
N ARG A 157 5.60 2.50 -8.88
CA ARG A 157 6.99 2.79 -9.31
C ARG A 157 7.12 4.11 -10.05
N GLN A 158 6.05 4.55 -10.71
CA GLN A 158 6.02 5.79 -11.49
C GLN A 158 5.53 7.00 -10.67
N ALA A 159 4.65 6.77 -9.70
CA ALA A 159 4.05 7.81 -8.88
C ALA A 159 5.01 8.44 -7.86
N ASN A 160 4.57 9.54 -7.24
CA ASN A 160 5.24 10.11 -6.08
C ASN A 160 5.10 9.16 -4.87
N ALA A 161 6.22 8.71 -4.30
CA ALA A 161 6.20 7.67 -3.28
C ALA A 161 5.46 8.05 -1.99
N ASN A 162 5.45 9.33 -1.60
CA ASN A 162 4.69 9.79 -0.43
C ASN A 162 3.17 9.67 -0.70
N LYS A 163 2.72 10.13 -1.87
CA LYS A 163 1.31 9.97 -2.27
C LYS A 163 0.92 8.51 -2.41
N SER A 164 1.82 7.68 -2.95
CA SER A 164 1.58 6.23 -3.04
C SER A 164 1.44 5.62 -1.65
N PHE A 165 2.27 6.02 -0.68
CA PHE A 165 2.14 5.53 0.69
C PHE A 165 0.79 5.91 1.32
N ASP A 166 0.40 7.18 1.24
CA ASP A 166 -0.90 7.66 1.77
C ASP A 166 -2.08 6.94 1.09
N PHE A 167 -1.99 6.72 -0.22
CA PHE A 167 -2.98 5.99 -1.00
C PHE A 167 -3.08 4.51 -0.57
N LEU A 168 -1.94 3.84 -0.40
CA LEU A 168 -1.91 2.43 0.01
C LEU A 168 -2.45 2.22 1.41
N VAL A 169 -2.12 3.14 2.33
CA VAL A 169 -2.62 3.10 3.72
C VAL A 169 -4.12 3.38 3.77
N SER A 170 -4.60 4.41 3.07
CA SER A 170 -6.05 4.72 3.04
C SER A 170 -6.87 3.56 2.47
N HIS A 171 -6.32 2.84 1.50
CA HIS A 171 -7.01 1.69 0.89
C HIS A 171 -6.69 0.35 1.54
N ARG A 172 -5.82 0.31 2.55
CA ARG A 172 -5.34 -0.94 3.18
C ARG A 172 -4.78 -1.97 2.21
N TYR A 173 -4.04 -1.50 1.22
CA TYR A 173 -3.20 -2.31 0.33
C TYR A 173 -1.77 -2.41 0.89
N ASP A 174 -1.65 -2.73 2.17
CA ASP A 174 -0.39 -2.66 2.92
C ASP A 174 0.70 -3.58 2.34
N HIS A 175 0.31 -4.69 1.70
CA HIS A 175 1.22 -5.64 1.06
C HIS A 175 1.98 -5.05 -0.14
N PHE A 176 1.51 -3.92 -0.70
CA PHE A 176 2.21 -3.18 -1.75
C PHE A 176 3.22 -2.16 -1.21
N VAL A 177 3.13 -1.77 0.06
CA VAL A 177 4.05 -0.77 0.66
C VAL A 177 5.53 -1.13 0.46
N PRO A 178 5.96 -2.39 0.59
CA PRO A 178 7.36 -2.74 0.34
C PRO A 178 7.87 -2.37 -1.05
N GLN A 179 7.01 -2.26 -2.07
CA GLN A 179 7.41 -1.83 -3.42
C GLN A 179 7.99 -0.41 -3.44
N LEU A 180 7.61 0.45 -2.47
CA LEU A 180 8.18 1.79 -2.30
C LEU A 180 9.68 1.76 -2.01
N GLY A 181 10.19 0.63 -1.46
CA GLY A 181 11.62 0.43 -1.22
C GLY A 181 12.45 0.57 -2.51
N PHE A 182 11.90 0.18 -3.66
CA PHE A 182 12.62 0.27 -4.93
C PHE A 182 12.88 1.70 -5.41
N VAL A 183 12.12 2.67 -4.91
CA VAL A 183 12.24 4.09 -5.29
C VAL A 183 12.70 4.99 -4.14
N MET A 184 13.12 4.39 -3.01
CA MET A 184 13.41 5.09 -1.76
C MET A 184 14.54 6.13 -1.88
N GLU A 185 15.51 5.90 -2.76
CA GLU A 185 16.63 6.83 -3.03
C GLU A 185 16.14 8.22 -3.48
N LYS A 186 14.99 8.29 -4.18
CA LYS A 186 14.37 9.56 -4.58
C LYS A 186 13.55 10.21 -3.46
N TYR A 187 13.21 9.46 -2.42
CA TYR A 187 12.32 9.87 -1.33
C TYR A 187 12.83 9.39 0.04
N PRO A 188 14.05 9.75 0.45
CA PRO A 188 14.69 9.18 1.64
C PRO A 188 13.91 9.46 2.95
N ASN A 189 13.16 10.56 2.99
CA ASN A 189 12.32 10.93 4.14
C ASN A 189 11.12 10.00 4.34
N LEU A 190 10.72 9.22 3.32
CA LEU A 190 9.60 8.29 3.41
C LEU A 190 9.94 7.08 4.28
N LEU A 191 11.20 6.64 4.28
CA LEU A 191 11.63 5.46 5.02
C LEU A 191 11.29 5.52 6.53
N PRO A 192 11.66 6.59 7.27
CA PRO A 192 11.27 6.71 8.67
C PRO A 192 9.74 6.82 8.85
N GLN A 193 9.05 7.53 7.95
CA GLN A 193 7.58 7.68 8.02
C GLN A 193 6.85 6.33 7.94
N VAL A 194 7.20 5.50 6.95
CA VAL A 194 6.60 4.16 6.79
C VAL A 194 6.95 3.26 7.99
N THR A 195 8.20 3.35 8.45
CA THR A 195 8.68 2.53 9.56
C THR A 195 7.96 2.88 10.86
N ASP A 196 7.90 4.16 11.21
CA ASP A 196 7.25 4.59 12.45
C ASP A 196 5.74 4.29 12.42
N TYR A 197 5.09 4.48 11.25
CA TYR A 197 3.68 4.11 11.08
C TYR A 197 3.44 2.63 11.35
N TYR A 198 4.08 1.70 10.62
CA TYR A 198 3.79 0.27 10.77
C TYR A 198 4.29 -0.34 12.08
N LEU A 199 5.40 0.17 12.65
CA LEU A 199 5.88 -0.32 13.94
C LEU A 199 4.93 0.06 15.09
N GLU A 200 4.21 1.18 15.00
CA GLU A 200 3.16 1.53 15.99
C GLU A 200 2.07 0.43 16.09
N TYR A 201 1.83 -0.28 14.98
CA TYR A 201 0.85 -1.37 14.88
C TYR A 201 1.46 -2.77 14.94
N ASN A 202 2.75 -2.90 15.28
CA ASN A 202 3.51 -4.17 15.29
C ASN A 202 3.59 -4.89 13.92
N GLU A 203 3.47 -4.16 12.82
CA GLU A 203 3.49 -4.70 11.45
C GLU A 203 4.92 -4.82 10.91
N THR A 204 5.76 -5.51 11.68
CA THR A 204 7.21 -5.66 11.43
C THR A 204 7.53 -6.35 10.11
N LYS A 205 6.63 -7.21 9.62
CA LYS A 205 6.81 -7.93 8.35
C LYS A 205 6.86 -6.97 7.15
N ILE A 206 6.00 -5.96 7.14
CA ILE A 206 5.94 -4.95 6.07
C ILE A 206 7.21 -4.13 6.08
N VAL A 207 7.61 -3.62 7.24
CA VAL A 207 8.83 -2.82 7.39
C VAL A 207 10.06 -3.65 7.00
N LYS A 208 10.15 -4.90 7.44
CA LYS A 208 11.24 -5.81 7.04
C LYS A 208 11.34 -5.93 5.52
N GLN A 209 10.23 -6.17 4.83
CA GLN A 209 10.24 -6.32 3.37
C GLN A 209 10.58 -4.99 2.67
N LEU A 210 10.13 -3.86 3.20
CA LEU A 210 10.51 -2.54 2.70
C LEU A 210 12.03 -2.33 2.76
N LEU A 211 12.67 -2.66 3.90
CA LEU A 211 14.12 -2.55 4.06
C LEU A 211 14.86 -3.48 3.09
N ILE A 212 14.37 -4.70 2.88
CA ILE A 212 14.91 -5.65 1.89
C ILE A 212 14.87 -5.04 0.49
N ASN A 213 13.69 -4.60 0.04
CA ASN A 213 13.52 -4.03 -1.31
C ASN A 213 14.38 -2.77 -1.50
N THR A 214 14.52 -1.95 -0.45
CA THR A 214 15.42 -0.78 -0.45
C THR A 214 16.88 -1.21 -0.65
N CYS A 215 17.34 -2.23 0.07
CA CYS A 215 18.69 -2.76 -0.08
C CYS A 215 18.96 -3.42 -1.43
N GLU A 216 17.93 -3.89 -2.13
CA GLU A 216 18.06 -4.48 -3.45
C GLU A 216 18.32 -3.42 -4.53
N SER A 217 17.79 -2.20 -4.40
CA SER A 217 17.92 -1.16 -5.43
C SER A 217 18.84 0.01 -5.08
N VAL A 218 19.01 0.34 -3.80
CA VAL A 218 19.74 1.56 -3.37
C VAL A 218 21.16 1.62 -3.95
N SER A 219 21.61 2.79 -4.38
CA SER A 219 23.02 2.97 -4.74
C SER A 219 23.95 2.62 -3.57
N LEU A 220 25.01 1.85 -3.85
CA LEU A 220 26.02 1.51 -2.84
C LEU A 220 26.87 2.72 -2.39
N ASP A 221 26.74 3.86 -3.07
CA ASP A 221 27.35 5.15 -2.70
C ASP A 221 26.42 6.03 -1.84
N ASP A 222 25.11 5.72 -1.78
CA ASP A 222 24.14 6.46 -0.97
C ASP A 222 24.27 6.11 0.52
N THR A 223 25.36 6.62 1.07
CA THR A 223 25.78 6.41 2.44
C THR A 223 24.71 6.81 3.46
N PRO A 224 24.05 7.99 3.36
CA PRO A 224 22.98 8.38 4.28
C PRO A 224 21.80 7.39 4.30
N LEU A 225 21.32 6.95 3.13
CA LEU A 225 20.19 6.03 3.06
C LEU A 225 20.55 4.64 3.58
N ILE A 226 21.75 4.14 3.26
CA ILE A 226 22.24 2.86 3.78
C ILE A 226 22.37 2.89 5.31
N GLU A 227 22.93 3.95 5.89
CA GLU A 227 22.99 4.11 7.34
C GLU A 227 21.60 4.16 7.97
N SER A 228 20.65 4.88 7.35
CA SER A 228 19.26 4.95 7.82
C SER A 228 18.61 3.57 7.85
N VAL A 229 18.77 2.79 6.78
CA VAL A 229 18.26 1.41 6.69
C VAL A 229 18.88 0.52 7.78
N LEU A 230 20.20 0.58 7.98
CA LEU A 230 20.90 -0.22 9.00
C LEU A 230 20.49 0.18 10.43
N SER A 231 20.28 1.48 10.68
CA SER A 231 19.81 2.01 11.95
C SER A 231 18.41 1.51 12.28
N LEU A 232 17.49 1.53 11.31
CA LEU A 232 16.13 1.04 11.46
C LEU A 232 16.09 -0.47 11.64
N ALA A 233 16.88 -1.23 10.86
CA ALA A 233 17.00 -2.68 11.04
C ALA A 233 17.47 -3.04 12.47
N ARG A 234 18.45 -2.31 13.02
CA ARG A 234 18.88 -2.44 14.41
C ARG A 234 17.77 -2.13 15.41
N LYS A 235 17.00 -1.04 15.19
CA LYS A 235 15.87 -0.66 16.04
C LYS A 235 14.84 -1.78 16.11
N ILE A 236 14.50 -2.39 14.97
CA ILE A 236 13.56 -3.51 14.89
C ILE A 236 14.08 -4.72 15.65
N ASP A 237 15.34 -5.11 15.43
CA ASP A 237 15.94 -6.27 16.11
C ASP A 237 15.98 -6.09 17.63
N HIS A 238 16.21 -4.87 18.12
CA HIS A 238 16.20 -4.56 19.55
C HIS A 238 14.80 -4.64 20.17
N ILE A 239 13.78 -4.16 19.48
CA ILE A 239 12.39 -4.09 20.00
C ILE A 239 11.68 -5.45 19.86
N HIS A 240 11.90 -6.16 18.76
CA HIS A 240 11.14 -7.35 18.37
C HIS A 240 11.95 -8.66 18.41
N TYR A 241 13.20 -8.61 18.89
CA TYR A 241 14.09 -9.78 18.98
C TYR A 241 14.23 -10.55 17.65
N SER A 242 14.38 -9.81 16.55
CA SER A 242 14.49 -10.34 15.19
C SER A 242 15.93 -10.39 14.65
N SER A 243 16.08 -10.76 13.37
CA SER A 243 17.36 -10.85 12.65
C SER A 243 17.38 -10.01 11.36
N VAL A 244 16.61 -8.92 11.32
CA VAL A 244 16.46 -8.01 10.18
C VAL A 244 17.80 -7.38 9.78
N LEU A 245 18.61 -6.93 10.75
CA LEU A 245 19.92 -6.34 10.48
C LEU A 245 20.84 -7.32 9.74
N LYS A 246 20.86 -8.58 10.18
CA LYS A 246 21.67 -9.64 9.55
C LYS A 246 21.23 -9.92 8.12
N LEU A 247 19.92 -9.92 7.87
CA LEU A 247 19.36 -10.15 6.54
C LEU A 247 19.71 -9.01 5.58
N VAL A 248 19.50 -7.76 6.01
CA VAL A 248 19.83 -6.56 5.25
C VAL A 248 21.33 -6.52 4.92
N LEU A 249 22.21 -6.78 5.90
CA LEU A 249 23.65 -6.87 5.68
C LEU A 249 24.01 -7.95 4.66
N SER A 250 23.34 -9.11 4.69
CA SER A 250 23.59 -10.18 3.73
C SER A 250 23.30 -9.76 2.28
N ILE A 251 22.23 -9.00 2.06
CA ILE A 251 21.85 -8.48 0.73
C ILE A 251 22.88 -7.45 0.27
N LEU A 252 23.18 -6.46 1.11
CA LEU A 252 24.15 -5.41 0.79
C LEU A 252 25.55 -6.00 0.52
N PHE A 253 26.01 -6.97 1.32
CA PHE A 253 27.30 -7.63 1.10
C PHE A 253 27.35 -8.44 -0.19
N LYS A 254 26.24 -9.09 -0.57
CA LYS A 254 26.15 -9.78 -1.84
C LYS A 254 26.32 -8.79 -2.99
N ARG A 255 25.62 -7.65 -2.94
CA ARG A 255 25.75 -6.57 -3.93
C ARG A 255 27.15 -5.97 -3.98
N VAL A 256 27.76 -5.66 -2.82
CA VAL A 256 29.14 -5.13 -2.77
C VAL A 256 30.14 -6.08 -3.44
N LYS A 257 30.03 -7.39 -3.22
CA LYS A 257 30.91 -8.38 -3.87
C LYS A 257 30.69 -8.50 -5.37
N GLN A 258 29.47 -8.23 -5.84
CA GLN A 258 29.11 -8.32 -7.26
C GLN A 258 29.45 -7.04 -8.01
N ASP A 259 29.14 -5.90 -7.43
CA ASP A 259 29.14 -4.60 -8.09
C ASP A 259 30.41 -3.80 -7.79
N ARG A 260 31.18 -4.18 -6.75
CA ARG A 260 32.45 -3.53 -6.39
C ARG A 260 33.61 -4.50 -6.31
N LYS A 261 34.80 -3.95 -6.58
CA LYS A 261 36.09 -4.63 -6.35
C LYS A 261 36.57 -4.52 -4.89
N SER A 262 35.76 -3.97 -3.99
CA SER A 262 36.09 -3.81 -2.57
C SER A 262 35.52 -4.96 -1.73
N SER A 263 36.18 -5.23 -0.59
CA SER A 263 35.63 -6.19 0.38
C SER A 263 34.44 -5.57 1.13
N PRO A 264 33.44 -6.36 1.55
CA PRO A 264 32.33 -5.86 2.37
C PRO A 264 32.77 -5.15 3.65
N LYS A 265 33.90 -5.57 4.24
CA LYS A 265 34.48 -4.95 5.43
C LYS A 265 35.03 -3.54 5.12
N ALA A 266 35.73 -3.38 4.00
CA ALA A 266 36.24 -2.08 3.57
C ALA A 266 35.08 -1.13 3.29
N TRP A 267 34.11 -1.58 2.50
CA TRP A 267 32.91 -0.80 2.20
C TRP A 267 32.15 -0.38 3.47
N LEU A 268 31.92 -1.28 4.43
CA LEU A 268 31.27 -0.92 5.70
C LEU A 268 32.01 0.15 6.49
N ASN A 269 33.35 0.14 6.47
CA ASN A 269 34.14 1.14 7.18
C ASN A 269 34.00 2.54 6.56
N ASP A 270 33.76 2.60 5.25
CA ASP A 270 33.59 3.83 4.50
C ASP A 270 32.13 4.32 4.52
N THR A 271 31.16 3.40 4.64
CA THR A 271 29.73 3.70 4.60
C THR A 271 29.08 3.90 5.97
N VAL A 272 29.54 3.27 7.05
CA VAL A 272 28.86 3.39 8.35
C VAL A 272 29.70 4.21 9.31
N HIS A 273 29.27 5.41 9.69
CA HIS A 273 29.99 6.32 10.57
C HIS A 273 29.49 6.23 12.03
N ASP A 274 28.24 5.85 12.24
CA ASP A 274 27.67 5.69 13.58
C ASP A 274 28.33 4.53 14.35
N LYS A 275 28.93 4.86 15.49
CA LYS A 275 29.63 3.88 16.35
C LYS A 275 28.69 2.80 16.88
N ALA A 276 27.47 3.16 17.28
CA ALA A 276 26.53 2.20 17.85
C ALA A 276 26.04 1.21 16.78
N ILE A 277 25.82 1.67 15.54
CA ILE A 277 25.50 0.79 14.40
C ILE A 277 26.67 -0.16 14.13
N ARG A 278 27.92 0.34 14.09
CA ARG A 278 29.11 -0.52 13.92
C ARG A 278 29.18 -1.64 14.96
N HIS A 279 28.94 -1.34 16.23
CA HIS A 279 28.93 -2.35 17.30
C HIS A 279 27.85 -3.41 17.07
N SER A 280 26.63 -2.99 16.72
CA SER A 280 25.53 -3.91 16.42
C SER A 280 25.80 -4.79 15.20
N ILE A 281 26.42 -4.24 14.15
CA ILE A 281 26.83 -5.01 12.96
C ILE A 281 27.83 -6.10 13.38
N VAL A 282 28.87 -5.75 14.15
CA VAL A 282 29.87 -6.73 14.62
C VAL A 282 29.21 -7.83 15.45
N ALA A 283 28.27 -7.48 16.35
CA ALA A 283 27.53 -8.45 17.14
C ALA A 283 26.65 -9.37 16.26
N ALA A 284 25.92 -8.80 15.31
CA ALA A 284 25.07 -9.54 14.37
C ALA A 284 25.88 -10.52 13.51
N LEU A 285 27.08 -10.13 13.07
CA LEU A 285 27.98 -10.98 12.28
C LEU A 285 28.63 -12.09 13.10
N LYS A 286 28.89 -11.85 14.40
CA LYS A 286 29.43 -12.86 15.33
C LYS A 286 28.37 -13.86 15.81
N SER A 287 27.09 -13.49 15.79
CA SER A 287 26.00 -14.40 16.14
C SER A 287 25.96 -15.59 15.16
N LYS A 288 26.21 -16.81 15.65
CA LYS A 288 26.11 -18.05 14.86
C LYS A 288 24.70 -18.18 14.26
N LYS A 289 24.56 -18.91 13.14
CA LYS A 289 23.25 -19.32 12.59
C LYS A 289 22.44 -19.99 13.72
N THR A 290 21.45 -19.29 14.26
CA THR A 290 20.36 -19.92 15.01
C THR A 290 19.30 -20.31 14.00
N GLY A 291 19.13 -21.62 13.83
CA GLY A 291 17.97 -22.33 13.28
C GLY A 291 17.31 -21.72 12.06
#